data_AF-A0AA89CDI9-F1
#
_entry.id   AF-A0AA89CDI9-F1
#
_cell.length_a   1.000
_cell.length_b   1.000
_cell.length_c   1.000
_cell.angle_alpha   90.00
_cell.angle_beta   90.00
_cell.angle_gamma   90.00
#
_symmetry.space_group_name_H-M   'P 1'
#
loop_
_entity.id
_entity.type
_entity.pdbx_description
1 polymer ?
#
loop_
_entity_poly.entity_id
_entity_poly.type
_entity_poly.pdbx_seq_one_letter_code
_entity_poly.pdbx_strand_id
1 'polypeptide(L)'
;MPRETVAILPPEGYSPERKYSIKALRWLRWIAHETNQDIRHARNGGEMKIAHLSIDGYNMNMQTVYEFYGCFWHGCPECYPNMKLEEHPVRHDCTFQQLYQATQDRQNFLNELGFRVEHIWEHDYDRRCKEDPEFGAFA
;
A
#
# COMPACT_ATOMS: atom_id res chain seq x y z
N MET A 1 -29.58 16.48 0.31
CA MET A 1 -28.58 16.40 1.40
C MET A 1 -29.10 15.44 2.47
N PRO A 2 -28.47 14.27 2.63
CA PRO A 2 -28.10 13.78 3.96
C PRO A 2 -26.58 13.50 3.99
N ARG A 3 -25.79 13.96 4.95
CA ARG A 3 -25.77 13.72 6.42
C ARG A 3 -25.46 12.27 6.75
N GLU A 4 -24.34 12.10 7.47
CA GLU A 4 -23.89 10.91 8.22
C GLU A 4 -23.00 9.90 7.46
N THR A 5 -21.70 10.21 7.37
CA THR A 5 -20.68 9.15 7.39
C THR A 5 -19.81 9.36 8.62
N VAL A 6 -20.37 8.99 9.77
CA VAL A 6 -19.64 8.89 11.03
C VAL A 6 -18.54 7.85 10.83
N ALA A 7 -17.29 8.25 11.02
CA ALA A 7 -16.17 7.31 11.04
C ALA A 7 -16.39 6.33 12.21
N ILE A 8 -16.84 5.11 11.90
CA ILE A 8 -16.95 4.03 12.89
C ILE A 8 -15.52 3.59 13.24
N LEU A 9 -15.03 4.07 14.39
CA LEU A 9 -13.88 3.50 15.08
C LEU A 9 -14.25 2.07 15.51
N PRO A 10 -13.47 1.03 15.16
CA PRO A 10 -13.69 -0.28 15.75
C PRO A 10 -13.34 -0.20 17.25
N PRO A 11 -14.19 -0.77 18.14
CA PRO A 11 -14.01 -0.68 19.59
C PRO A 11 -12.78 -1.42 20.14
N GLU A 12 -12.09 -2.22 19.32
CA GLU A 12 -11.10 -3.21 19.79
C GLU A 12 -9.63 -2.83 19.53
N GLY A 13 -9.35 -1.58 19.15
CA GLY A 13 -7.98 -1.12 18.99
C GLY A 13 -7.19 -1.85 17.88
N TYR A 14 -5.89 -1.62 17.84
CA TYR A 14 -4.99 -2.16 16.81
C TYR A 14 -4.61 -3.62 17.15
N SER A 15 -5.10 -4.59 16.38
CA SER A 15 -4.65 -5.98 16.50
C SER A 15 -3.16 -6.10 16.12
N PRO A 16 -2.30 -6.69 16.97
CA PRO A 16 -0.83 -6.69 16.83
C PRO A 16 -0.29 -7.66 15.75
N GLU A 17 -1.17 -8.37 15.04
CA GLU A 17 -0.81 -9.55 14.25
C GLU A 17 -0.45 -9.22 12.79
N ARG A 18 -0.62 -7.96 12.37
CA ARG A 18 -0.13 -7.45 11.08
C ARG A 18 0.25 -5.98 11.13
N LYS A 19 1.46 -5.67 10.64
CA LYS A 19 2.01 -4.33 10.52
C LYS A 19 1.60 -3.68 9.19
N TYR A 20 0.31 -3.45 8.96
CA TYR A 20 -0.09 -2.54 7.87
C TYR A 20 0.34 -1.12 8.26
N SER A 21 0.99 -0.41 7.34
CA SER A 21 1.38 0.98 7.59
C SER A 21 0.13 1.83 7.75
N ILE A 22 0.12 2.71 8.77
CA ILE A 22 -0.94 3.72 8.94
C ILE A 22 -1.07 4.57 7.65
N LYS A 23 0.07 4.86 6.99
CA LYS A 23 0.10 5.58 5.70
C LYS A 23 -0.60 4.79 4.58
N ALA A 24 -0.40 3.48 4.51
CA ALA A 24 -1.05 2.64 3.50
C ALA A 24 -2.59 2.66 3.65
N LEU A 25 -3.09 2.52 4.88
CA LEU A 25 -4.54 2.59 5.14
C LEU A 25 -5.14 3.96 4.78
N ARG A 26 -4.42 5.03 5.08
CA ARG A 26 -4.80 6.41 4.78
C ARG A 26 -4.82 6.68 3.28
N TRP A 27 -3.80 6.23 2.56
CA TRP A 27 -3.77 6.28 1.10
C TRP A 27 -4.95 5.53 0.48
N LEU A 28 -5.23 4.29 0.89
CA LEU A 28 -6.37 3.52 0.35
C LEU A 28 -7.71 4.20 0.62
N ARG A 29 -7.90 4.83 1.78
CA ARG A 29 -9.09 5.63 2.09
C ARG A 29 -9.24 6.82 1.16
N TRP A 30 -8.14 7.52 0.88
CA TRP A 30 -8.15 8.60 -0.10
C TRP A 30 -8.57 8.11 -1.47
N ILE A 31 -8.00 7.01 -1.98
CA ILE A 31 -8.36 6.48 -3.30
C ILE A 31 -9.84 6.09 -3.33
N ALA A 32 -10.37 5.46 -2.28
CA ALA A 32 -11.79 5.12 -2.20
C ALA A 32 -12.69 6.37 -2.25
N HIS A 33 -12.27 7.46 -1.59
CA HIS A 33 -12.96 8.75 -1.62
C HIS A 33 -12.91 9.41 -3.01
N GLU A 34 -11.72 9.52 -3.60
CA GLU A 34 -11.50 10.16 -4.91
C GLU A 34 -12.24 9.43 -6.05
N THR A 35 -12.22 8.10 -6.02
CA THR A 35 -12.86 7.28 -7.04
C THR A 35 -14.35 7.06 -6.79
N ASN A 36 -14.86 7.40 -5.58
CA ASN A 36 -16.19 7.04 -5.09
C ASN A 36 -16.50 5.55 -5.30
N GLN A 37 -15.51 4.69 -5.09
CA GLN A 37 -15.58 3.26 -5.32
C GLN A 37 -15.30 2.47 -4.04
N ASP A 38 -15.97 1.34 -3.90
CA ASP A 38 -15.72 0.39 -2.82
C ASP A 38 -14.42 -0.39 -3.08
N ILE A 39 -13.35 0.04 -2.42
CA ILE A 39 -12.10 -0.73 -2.37
C ILE A 39 -12.24 -1.76 -1.25
N ARG A 40 -12.15 -3.05 -1.63
CA ARG A 40 -12.03 -4.14 -0.67
C ARG A 40 -10.59 -4.22 -0.17
N HIS A 41 -10.44 -4.17 1.15
CA HIS A 41 -9.16 -4.35 1.84
C HIS A 41 -9.44 -5.17 3.11
N ALA A 42 -8.42 -5.49 3.91
CA ALA A 42 -8.54 -6.36 5.09
C ALA A 42 -9.72 -6.02 6.06
N ARG A 43 -10.25 -4.79 6.01
CA ARG A 43 -11.38 -4.31 6.82
C ARG A 43 -12.71 -4.14 6.08
N ASN A 44 -12.81 -4.49 4.79
CA ASN A 44 -14.04 -4.42 3.98
C ASN A 44 -14.17 -5.68 3.08
N GLY A 45 -14.50 -6.82 3.68
CA GLY A 45 -14.66 -8.12 2.99
C GLY A 45 -13.60 -9.18 3.28
N GLY A 46 -12.67 -8.91 4.21
CA GLY A 46 -11.61 -9.82 4.60
C GLY A 46 -10.32 -9.61 3.81
N GLU A 47 -9.30 -10.40 4.13
CA GLU A 47 -8.02 -10.32 3.44
C GLU A 47 -8.10 -10.97 2.08
N MET A 48 -7.94 -10.17 1.03
CA MET A 48 -7.84 -10.74 -0.29
C MET A 48 -6.42 -11.25 -0.50
N LYS A 49 -6.29 -12.58 -0.49
CA LYS A 49 -5.09 -13.25 -0.97
C LYS A 49 -5.28 -13.52 -2.45
N ILE A 50 -4.50 -12.86 -3.29
CA ILE A 50 -4.40 -13.27 -4.70
C ILE A 50 -3.32 -14.34 -4.75
N ALA A 51 -3.74 -15.58 -5.02
CA ALA A 51 -2.92 -16.78 -4.85
C ALA A 51 -2.32 -16.88 -3.43
N HIS A 52 -1.03 -16.65 -3.28
CA HIS A 52 -0.29 -16.69 -2.01
C HIS A 52 0.10 -15.30 -1.47
N LEU A 53 -0.27 -14.23 -2.18
CA LEU A 53 0.14 -12.86 -1.90
C LEU A 53 -0.96 -12.10 -1.15
N SER A 54 -0.60 -11.48 -0.03
CA SER A 54 -1.48 -10.52 0.66
C SER A 54 -1.29 -9.15 0.03
N ILE A 55 -2.36 -8.52 -0.46
CA ILE A 55 -2.34 -7.18 -1.10
C ILE A 55 -2.90 -6.12 -0.15
N ASP A 56 -2.48 -4.86 -0.31
CA ASP A 56 -2.93 -3.77 0.57
C ASP A 56 -4.38 -3.35 0.28
N GLY A 57 -4.77 -3.27 -0.99
CA GLY A 57 -6.14 -2.99 -1.41
C GLY A 57 -6.50 -3.59 -2.77
N TYR A 58 -7.78 -3.84 -3.00
CA TYR A 58 -8.29 -4.39 -4.25
C TYR A 58 -9.65 -3.83 -4.62
N ASN A 59 -9.80 -3.44 -5.88
CA ASN A 59 -11.05 -3.00 -6.47
C ASN A 59 -11.52 -4.04 -7.49
N MET A 60 -12.58 -4.76 -7.12
CA MET A 60 -13.15 -5.83 -7.95
C MET A 60 -13.74 -5.31 -9.26
N ASN A 61 -14.32 -4.12 -9.26
CA ASN A 61 -15.02 -3.57 -10.43
C ASN A 61 -14.04 -3.22 -11.55
N MET A 62 -12.83 -2.81 -11.18
CA MET A 62 -11.78 -2.41 -12.12
C MET A 62 -10.67 -3.46 -12.28
N GLN A 63 -10.74 -4.56 -11.52
CA GLN A 63 -9.65 -5.54 -11.39
C GLN A 63 -8.31 -4.88 -11.05
N THR A 64 -8.36 -3.84 -10.20
CA THR A 64 -7.18 -3.05 -9.83
C THR A 64 -6.72 -3.43 -8.43
N VAL A 65 -5.44 -3.78 -8.30
CA VAL A 65 -4.74 -3.97 -7.03
C VAL A 65 -4.02 -2.68 -6.66
N TYR A 66 -4.13 -2.28 -5.41
CA TYR A 66 -3.42 -1.13 -4.83
C TYR A 66 -2.33 -1.61 -3.89
N GLU A 67 -1.09 -1.17 -4.09
CA GLU A 67 0.05 -1.53 -3.24
C GLU A 67 0.79 -0.30 -2.71
N PHE A 68 1.10 -0.32 -1.41
CA PHE A 68 1.86 0.74 -0.77
C PHE A 68 3.29 0.28 -0.50
N TYR A 69 4.25 0.85 -1.23
CA TYR A 69 5.65 0.48 -1.09
C TYR A 69 6.36 1.35 -0.07
N GLY A 70 6.40 0.86 1.16
CA GLY A 70 7.31 1.34 2.19
C GLY A 70 8.75 1.25 1.67
N CYS A 71 9.43 2.39 1.51
CA CYS A 71 10.71 2.47 0.80
C CYS A 71 11.78 1.56 1.41
N PHE A 72 11.80 1.50 2.74
CA PHE A 72 12.70 0.65 3.52
C PHE A 72 12.45 -0.84 3.25
N TRP A 73 11.19 -1.27 3.26
CA TRP A 73 10.83 -2.69 3.16
C TRP A 73 10.82 -3.24 1.73
N HIS A 74 10.66 -2.36 0.74
CA HIS A 74 10.51 -2.74 -0.67
C HIS A 74 11.70 -2.36 -1.55
N GLY A 75 12.76 -1.77 -0.99
CA GLY A 75 13.96 -1.42 -1.76
C GLY A 75 13.71 -0.30 -2.76
N CYS A 76 13.43 0.90 -2.28
CA CYS A 76 13.22 2.03 -3.19
C CYS A 76 14.55 2.50 -3.83
N PRO A 77 14.67 2.52 -5.17
CA PRO A 77 15.91 2.94 -5.84
C PRO A 77 16.20 4.45 -5.69
N GLU A 78 15.19 5.29 -5.46
CA GLU A 78 15.37 6.73 -5.19
C GLU A 78 15.92 6.96 -3.78
N CYS A 79 15.38 6.26 -2.77
CA CYS A 79 15.83 6.41 -1.39
C CYS A 79 17.14 5.67 -1.09
N TYR A 80 17.45 4.59 -1.83
CA TYR A 80 18.62 3.73 -1.63
C TYR A 80 19.42 3.57 -2.93
N PRO A 81 20.16 4.59 -3.38
CA PRO A 81 20.84 4.56 -4.67
C PRO A 81 21.97 3.51 -4.75
N ASN A 82 22.61 3.14 -3.63
CA ASN A 82 23.63 2.08 -3.60
C ASN A 82 23.07 0.72 -3.16
N MET A 83 21.79 0.45 -3.47
CA MET A 83 21.06 -0.75 -3.07
C MET A 83 21.73 -2.11 -3.34
N LYS A 84 22.71 -2.18 -4.25
CA LYS A 84 23.48 -3.41 -4.53
C LYS A 84 24.48 -3.75 -3.42
N LEU A 85 25.02 -2.73 -2.76
CA LEU A 85 26.06 -2.82 -1.74
C LEU A 85 25.48 -2.64 -0.33
N GLU A 86 24.30 -2.04 -0.23
CA GLU A 86 23.62 -1.81 1.04
C GLU A 86 22.74 -3.02 1.41
N GLU A 87 23.13 -3.70 2.49
CA GLU A 87 22.32 -4.73 3.15
C GLU A 87 21.17 -4.09 3.92
N HIS A 88 20.02 -4.77 3.96
CA HIS A 88 18.87 -4.28 4.69
C HIS A 88 19.14 -4.37 6.22
N PRO A 89 19.08 -3.26 6.97
CA PRO A 89 19.54 -3.22 8.37
C PRO A 89 18.82 -4.16 9.34
N VAL A 90 17.61 -4.62 8.97
CA VAL A 90 16.78 -5.54 9.77
C VAL A 90 16.66 -6.93 9.12
N ARG A 91 17.00 -7.05 7.84
CA ARG A 91 16.92 -8.29 7.06
C ARG A 91 18.32 -8.56 6.52
N HIS A 92 19.16 -9.08 7.41
CA HIS A 92 20.59 -9.28 7.14
C HIS A 92 20.88 -10.30 6.03
N ASP A 93 19.86 -10.97 5.51
CA ASP A 93 19.92 -11.94 4.43
C ASP A 93 19.57 -11.34 3.06
N CYS A 94 19.31 -10.04 2.96
CA CYS A 94 19.05 -9.40 1.69
C CYS A 94 19.59 -7.97 1.54
N THR A 95 19.86 -7.60 0.29
CA THR A 95 20.15 -6.21 -0.10
C THR A 95 18.88 -5.48 -0.48
N PHE A 96 18.92 -4.15 -0.46
CA PHE A 96 17.81 -3.34 -1.00
C PHE A 96 17.54 -3.66 -2.47
N GLN A 97 18.55 -4.07 -3.25
CA GLN A 97 18.36 -4.49 -4.64
C GLN A 97 17.51 -5.76 -4.74
N GLN A 98 17.74 -6.73 -3.85
CA GLN A 98 16.94 -7.96 -3.82
C GLN A 98 15.49 -7.69 -3.39
N LEU A 99 15.28 -6.76 -2.46
CA LEU A 99 13.94 -6.30 -2.08
C LEU A 99 13.21 -5.61 -3.24
N TYR A 100 13.92 -4.76 -3.98
CA TYR A 100 13.39 -4.10 -5.17
C TYR A 100 12.99 -5.13 -6.23
N GLN A 101 13.87 -6.10 -6.51
CA GLN A 101 13.58 -7.16 -7.46
C GLN A 101 12.35 -7.97 -7.04
N ALA A 102 12.25 -8.37 -5.77
CA ALA A 102 11.08 -9.07 -5.26
C ALA A 102 9.78 -8.24 -5.39
N THR A 103 9.87 -6.92 -5.22
CA THR A 103 8.75 -5.99 -5.42
C THR A 103 8.33 -5.95 -6.90
N GLN A 104 9.29 -5.90 -7.83
CA GLN A 104 9.01 -5.93 -9.27
C GLN A 104 8.43 -7.28 -9.71
N ASP A 105 9.00 -8.40 -9.25
CA ASP A 105 8.52 -9.75 -9.56
C ASP A 105 7.08 -9.94 -9.10
N ARG A 106 6.75 -9.39 -7.92
CA ARG A 106 5.39 -9.37 -7.38
C ARG A 106 4.42 -8.57 -8.26
N GLN A 107 4.80 -7.36 -8.69
CA GLN A 107 3.99 -6.55 -9.61
C GLN A 107 3.76 -7.28 -10.93
N ASN A 108 4.82 -7.83 -11.51
CA ASN A 108 4.75 -8.57 -12.77
C ASN A 108 3.82 -9.77 -12.65
N PHE A 109 3.91 -10.54 -11.56
CA PHE A 109 3.01 -11.66 -11.31
C PHE A 109 1.53 -11.23 -11.24
N LEU A 110 1.22 -10.11 -10.57
CA LEU A 110 -0.14 -9.58 -10.52
C LEU A 110 -0.63 -9.10 -11.90
N ASN A 111 0.25 -8.44 -12.67
CA ASN A 111 -0.06 -8.02 -14.04
C ASN A 111 -0.30 -9.23 -14.96
N GLU A 112 0.49 -10.30 -14.84
CA GLU A 112 0.34 -11.55 -15.60
C GLU A 112 -0.99 -12.27 -15.29
N LEU A 113 -1.48 -12.15 -14.05
CA LEU A 113 -2.81 -12.64 -13.66
C LEU A 113 -3.96 -11.78 -14.20
N GLY A 114 -3.65 -10.69 -14.93
CA GLY A 114 -4.62 -9.80 -15.55
C GLY A 114 -5.13 -8.69 -14.62
N PHE A 115 -4.47 -8.46 -13.47
CA PHE A 115 -4.79 -7.34 -12.61
C PHE A 115 -4.03 -6.09 -13.03
N ARG A 116 -4.66 -4.92 -12.90
CA ARG A 116 -3.96 -3.64 -12.99
C ARG A 116 -3.33 -3.33 -11.63
N VAL A 117 -2.02 -3.12 -11.56
CA VAL A 117 -1.37 -2.74 -10.29
C VAL A 117 -1.13 -1.23 -10.25
N GLU A 118 -1.82 -0.57 -9.33
CA GLU A 118 -1.58 0.83 -8.95
C GLU A 118 -0.78 0.85 -7.66
N HIS A 119 0.26 1.67 -7.59
CA HIS A 119 1.11 1.73 -6.41
C HIS A 119 1.58 3.13 -6.09
N ILE A 120 1.99 3.33 -4.84
CA ILE A 120 2.67 4.55 -4.40
C ILE A 120 3.86 4.17 -3.51
N TRP A 121 4.99 4.85 -3.72
CA TRP A 121 6.12 4.76 -2.79
C TRP A 121 5.89 5.66 -1.59
N GLU A 122 6.42 5.26 -0.44
CA GLU A 122 6.27 6.02 0.80
C GLU A 122 6.80 7.47 0.67
N HIS A 123 7.92 7.69 0.00
CA HIS A 123 8.47 9.03 -0.18
C HIS A 123 7.57 9.90 -1.07
N ASP A 124 6.91 9.31 -2.08
CA ASP A 124 5.95 10.01 -2.94
C ASP A 124 4.68 10.36 -2.17
N TYR A 125 4.19 9.44 -1.33
CA TYR A 125 3.08 9.70 -0.42
C TYR A 125 3.40 10.86 0.52
N ASP A 126 4.55 10.82 1.19
CA ASP A 126 4.98 11.86 2.12
C ASP A 126 5.18 13.21 1.43
N ARG A 127 5.65 13.21 0.17
CA ARG A 127 5.78 14.40 -0.68
C ARG A 127 4.39 14.95 -1.03
N ARG A 128 3.48 14.11 -1.49
CA ARG A 128 2.10 14.49 -1.83
C ARG A 128 1.33 15.04 -0.63
N CYS A 129 1.48 14.47 0.56
CA CYS A 129 0.87 15.01 1.79
C CYS A 129 1.34 16.44 2.13
N LYS A 130 2.53 16.86 1.67
CA LYS A 130 3.05 18.21 1.89
C LYS A 130 2.59 19.18 0.81
N GLU A 131 2.49 18.70 -0.43
CA GLU A 131 2.12 19.52 -1.60
C GLU A 131 0.62 19.74 -1.71
N ASP A 132 -0.18 18.76 -1.28
CA ASP A 132 -1.63 18.76 -1.32
C ASP A 132 -2.19 18.65 0.12
N PRO A 133 -2.60 19.78 0.72
CA PRO A 133 -3.17 19.80 2.06
C PRO A 133 -4.50 19.03 2.18
N GLU A 134 -5.27 18.89 1.10
CA GLU A 134 -6.52 18.14 1.10
C GLU A 134 -6.24 16.64 1.18
N PHE A 135 -5.30 16.15 0.35
CA PHE A 135 -4.77 14.80 0.43
C PHE A 135 -4.18 14.53 1.82
N GLY A 136 -3.33 15.43 2.31
CA GLY A 136 -2.68 15.33 3.63
C GLY A 136 -3.65 15.33 4.82
N ALA A 137 -4.78 16.03 4.72
CA ALA A 137 -5.79 16.10 5.78
C ALA A 137 -6.67 14.84 5.86
N PHE A 138 -6.86 14.14 4.75
CA PHE A 138 -7.52 12.83 4.69
C PHE A 138 -6.58 11.67 5.09
N ALA A 139 -5.27 11.93 4.99
CA ALA A 139 -4.16 10.98 5.08
C ALA A 139 -3.52 10.83 6.47
#